data_AF-A0A3C1WMS3-F1
#
_entry.id   AF-A0A3C1WMS3-F1
#
_cell.length_a   1.000
_cell.length_b   1.000
_cell.length_c   1.000
_cell.angle_alpha   90.00
_cell.angle_beta   90.00
_cell.angle_gamma   90.00
#
_symmetry.space_group_name_H-M   'P 1'
#
loop_
_entity.id
_entity.type
_entity.pdbx_description
1 polymer ?
#
loop_
_entity_poly.entity_id
_entity_poly.type
_entity_poly.pdbx_seq_one_letter_code
_entity_poly.pdbx_strand_id
1 'polypeptide(L)' 'MKINKILIANRGEIALRVMRSAREMGIKTV' A
#
# COMPACT_ATOMS: atom_id res chain seq x y z
N MET A 1 7.23 9.87 -13.21
CA MET A 1 7.59 9.65 -11.77
C MET A 1 7.17 8.25 -11.39
N LYS A 2 8.01 7.47 -10.68
CA LYS A 2 7.59 6.21 -10.08
C LYS A 2 7.00 6.49 -8.69
N ILE A 3 5.88 5.85 -8.36
CA ILE A 3 5.32 5.88 -7.00
C ILE A 3 6.19 4.98 -6.15
N ASN A 4 6.88 5.56 -5.16
CA ASN A 4 7.81 4.83 -4.30
C ASN A 4 7.21 4.55 -2.91
N LYS A 5 6.19 5.33 -2.53
CA LYS A 5 5.52 5.25 -1.22
C LYS A 5 4.07 5.72 -1.31
N ILE A 6 3.15 5.07 -0.58
CA ILE A 6 1.73 5.46 -0.46
C ILE A 6 1.28 5.46 1.00
N LEU A 7 0.38 6.37 1.37
CA LEU A 7 -0.34 6.38 2.65
C LEU A 7 -1.70 5.68 2.48
N ILE A 8 -2.01 4.72 3.34
CA ILE A 8 -3.30 4.04 3.37
C ILE A 8 -4.14 4.66 4.49
N ALA A 9 -4.96 5.66 4.14
CA ALA A 9 -5.87 6.31 5.09
C ALA A 9 -7.14 5.47 5.34
N ASN A 10 -6.98 4.19 5.66
CA ASN A 10 -8.08 3.27 5.97
C ASN A 10 -7.65 2.21 7.01
N ARG A 11 -8.59 1.41 7.50
CA ARG A 11 -8.37 0.30 8.44
C ARG A 11 -9.02 -1.01 7.98
N GLY A 12 -8.76 -2.09 8.70
CA GLY A 12 -9.40 -3.39 8.48
C GLY A 12 -8.92 -4.11 7.22
N GLU A 13 -9.76 -5.01 6.69
CA GLU A 13 -9.42 -5.91 5.58
C GLU A 13 -8.93 -5.15 4.32
N ILE A 14 -9.59 -4.04 3.97
CA ILE A 14 -9.24 -3.29 2.77
C ILE A 14 -7.86 -2.63 2.88
N ALA A 15 -7.45 -2.18 4.08
CA ALA A 15 -6.10 -1.65 4.28
C ALA A 15 -5.04 -2.75 4.09
N LEU A 16 -5.31 -3.95 4.60
CA LEU A 16 -4.45 -5.12 4.44
C LEU A 16 -4.36 -5.55 2.97
N ARG A 17 -5.48 -5.51 2.24
CA ARG A 17 -5.53 -5.84 0.80
C ARG A 17 -4.65 -4.89 -0.02
N VAL A 18 -4.77 -3.59 0.20
CA VAL A 18 -3.94 -2.58 -0.48
C VAL A 18 -2.46 -2.75 -0.11
N MET A 19 -2.15 -3.01 1.16
CA MET A 19 -0.77 -3.22 1.62
C MET A 19 -0.10 -4.42 0.94
N ARG A 20 -0.84 -5.53 0.72
CA ARG A 20 -0.33 -6.71 0.01
C ARG A 20 0.00 -6.41 -1.44
N SER A 21 -0.92 -5.79 -2.18
CA SER A 21 -0.68 -5.41 -3.58
C SER A 21 0.48 -4.43 -3.72
N ALA A 22 0.57 -3.44 -2.83
CA ALA A 22 1.69 -2.47 -2.83
C ALA A 22 3.04 -3.17 -2.60
N ARG A 23 3.09 -4.18 -1.71
CA ARG A 23 4.28 -4.99 -1.47
C ARG A 23 4.72 -5.78 -2.70
N GLU A 24 3.80 -6.41 -3.42
CA GLU A 24 4.10 -7.14 -4.68
C GLU A 24 4.64 -6.20 -5.76
N MET A 25 4.21 -4.95 -5.76
CA MET A 25 4.68 -3.90 -6.67
C MET A 25 5.99 -3.21 -6.21
N GLY A 26 6.55 -3.59 -5.06
CA GLY A 26 7.74 -2.96 -4.49
C GLY A 26 7.52 -1.54 -3.95
N ILE A 27 6.27 -1.16 -3.67
CA ILE A 27 5.87 0.16 -3.18
C ILE A 27 5.79 0.11 -1.66
N LYS A 28 6.43 1.06 -0.97
CA LYS A 28 6.37 1.17 0.50
C LYS A 28 5.01 1.74 0.92
N THR A 29 4.45 1.26 2.02
CA THR A 29 3.18 1.77 2.57
C THR A 29 3.38 2.39 3.94
N VAL A 30 2.54 3.36 4.29
CA VAL A 30 2.34 3.91 5.65
C VAL A 30 0.86 3.82 5.98
#